data_AF-A0A8T5FZN8-F1
#
_entry.id   AF-A0A8T5FZN8-F1
#
_cell.length_a   1.000
_cell.length_b   1.000
_cell.length_c   1.000
_cell.angle_alpha   90.00
_cell.angle_beta   90.00
_cell.angle_gamma   90.00
#
_symmetry.space_group_name_H-M   'P 1'
#
loop_
_entity.id
_entity.type
_entity.pdbx_description
1 polymer ?
#
loop_
_entity_poly.entity_id
_entity_poly.type
_entity_poly.pdbx_seq_one_letter_code
_entity_poly.pdbx_strand_id
1 'polypeptide(L)'
;MEIVTVRFQEDILKKIDKNLFTHNYNSRTEFIREAVRDKLSNLNRDELVEEFLKFKGKAKKKTTYEENRETKKEVSKELMAELEKRFS
;
A
#
# COMPACT_ATOMS: atom_id res chain seq x y z
N MET A 1 5.59 12.54 -18.73
CA MET A 1 4.20 12.57 -18.24
C MET A 1 3.30 12.34 -19.42
N GLU A 2 2.31 11.46 -19.28
CA GLU A 2 1.24 11.32 -20.28
C GLU A 2 0.04 12.17 -19.88
N ILE A 3 -0.73 12.62 -20.87
CA ILE A 3 -1.93 13.44 -20.66
C ILE A 3 -3.14 12.52 -20.57
N VAL A 4 -3.91 12.66 -19.51
CA VAL A 4 -5.17 11.94 -19.30
C VAL A 4 -6.27 12.95 -19.02
N THR A 5 -7.43 12.76 -19.64
CA THR A 5 -8.64 13.55 -19.37
C THR A 5 -9.61 12.71 -18.55
N VAL A 6 -10.07 13.27 -17.43
CA VAL A 6 -11.00 12.60 -16.50
C VAL A 6 -12.17 13.51 -16.18
N ARG A 7 -13.34 12.92 -15.98
CA ARG A 7 -14.56 13.64 -15.58
C ARG A 7 -14.84 13.33 -14.12
N PHE A 8 -15.02 14.38 -13.32
CA PHE A 8 -15.38 14.28 -11.91
C PHE A 8 -16.80 14.80 -11.68
N GLN A 9 -17.42 14.32 -10.61
CA GLN A 9 -18.63 14.96 -10.08
C GLN A 9 -18.27 16.32 -9.47
N GLU A 10 -19.19 17.28 -9.57
CA GLU A 10 -18.93 18.67 -9.17
C GLU A 10 -18.62 18.80 -7.66
N ASP A 11 -19.30 18.03 -6.83
CA ASP A 11 -19.09 18.01 -5.38
C ASP A 11 -17.68 17.52 -5.02
N ILE A 12 -17.16 16.54 -5.76
CA ILE A 12 -15.79 16.03 -5.61
C ILE A 12 -14.78 17.09 -6.01
N LEU A 13 -15.00 17.80 -7.12
CA LEU A 13 -14.12 18.90 -7.54
C LEU A 13 -14.01 19.98 -6.46
N LYS A 14 -15.16 20.39 -5.88
CA LYS A 14 -15.19 21.36 -4.77
C LYS A 14 -14.40 20.86 -3.55
N LYS A 15 -14.47 19.56 -3.24
CA LYS A 15 -13.67 18.96 -2.16
C LYS A 15 -12.18 18.97 -2.49
N ILE A 16 -11.80 18.63 -3.71
CA ILE A 16 -10.40 18.67 -4.16
C ILE A 16 -9.85 20.09 -4.00
N ASP A 17 -10.58 21.10 -4.49
CA ASP A 17 -10.20 22.51 -4.38
C ASP A 17 -10.02 22.97 -2.95
N LYS A 18 -10.95 22.62 -2.07
CA LYS A 18 -10.84 22.96 -0.65
C LYS A 18 -9.57 22.38 -0.01
N ASN A 19 -9.27 21.11 -0.32
CA ASN A 19 -8.13 20.40 0.27
C ASN A 19 -6.78 20.82 -0.35
N LEU A 20 -6.76 21.31 -1.60
CA LEU A 20 -5.58 21.90 -2.22
C LEU A 20 -4.99 23.02 -1.36
N PHE A 21 -5.85 23.96 -0.92
CA PHE A 21 -5.45 25.08 -0.08
C PHE A 21 -5.02 24.65 1.32
N THR A 22 -5.65 23.63 1.89
CA THR A 22 -5.35 23.16 3.25
C THR A 22 -4.00 22.42 3.32
N HIS A 23 -3.63 21.73 2.24
CA HIS A 23 -2.44 20.86 2.21
C HIS A 23 -1.30 21.40 1.34
N ASN A 24 -1.35 22.68 0.95
CA ASN A 24 -0.31 23.37 0.18
C ASN A 24 0.08 22.69 -1.14
N TYR A 25 -0.88 22.06 -1.81
CA TYR A 25 -0.64 21.52 -3.15
C TYR A 25 -0.61 22.66 -4.18
N ASN A 26 0.34 22.61 -5.12
CA ASN A 26 0.50 23.68 -6.11
C ASN A 26 -0.54 23.60 -7.24
N SER A 27 -1.10 22.41 -7.51
CA SER A 27 -2.09 22.23 -8.57
C SER A 27 -2.97 20.99 -8.35
N ARG A 28 -4.19 21.01 -8.92
CA ARG A 28 -5.07 19.83 -8.99
C ARG A 28 -4.37 18.62 -9.58
N THR A 29 -3.53 18.82 -10.59
CA THR A 29 -2.81 17.74 -11.25
C THR A 29 -1.81 17.08 -10.30
N GLU A 30 -1.13 17.85 -9.46
CA GLU A 30 -0.23 17.33 -8.44
C GLU A 30 -0.98 16.50 -7.40
N PHE A 31 -2.07 17.05 -6.86
CA PHE A 31 -2.94 16.35 -5.92
C PHE A 31 -3.46 15.02 -6.50
N ILE A 32 -3.96 15.04 -7.74
CA ILE A 32 -4.48 13.83 -8.41
C ILE A 32 -3.37 12.80 -8.61
N ARG A 33 -2.16 13.22 -9.02
CA ARG A 33 -1.03 12.29 -9.20
C ARG A 33 -0.65 11.61 -7.88
N GLU A 34 -0.60 12.36 -6.79
CA GLU A 34 -0.27 11.82 -5.48
C GLU A 34 -1.35 10.86 -4.99
N ALA A 35 -2.62 11.25 -5.06
CA ALA A 35 -3.74 10.39 -4.70
C ALA A 35 -3.76 9.07 -5.48
N VAL A 36 -3.45 9.10 -6.78
CA VAL A 36 -3.32 7.89 -7.61
C VAL A 36 -2.15 7.03 -7.16
N ARG A 37 -0.99 7.64 -6.87
CA ARG A 37 0.21 6.91 -6.41
C ARG A 37 -0.03 6.24 -5.05
N ASP A 38 -0.71 6.92 -4.14
CA ASP A 38 -1.09 6.38 -2.83
C ASP A 38 -2.10 5.25 -2.97
N LYS A 39 -3.11 5.42 -3.82
CA LYS A 39 -4.10 4.37 -4.07
C LYS A 39 -3.47 3.11 -4.65
N LEU A 40 -2.57 3.25 -5.63
CA LEU A 40 -1.83 2.12 -6.20
C LEU A 40 -0.94 1.43 -5.15
N SER A 41 -0.24 2.23 -4.33
CA SER A 41 0.58 1.69 -3.24
C SER A 41 -0.25 0.93 -2.21
N ASN A 42 -1.46 1.40 -1.91
CA ASN A 42 -2.37 0.74 -0.97
C ASN A 42 -2.97 -0.53 -1.55
N LEU A 43 -3.36 -0.54 -2.84
CA LEU A 43 -3.84 -1.75 -3.51
C LEU A 43 -2.76 -2.85 -3.50
N ASN A 44 -1.50 -2.51 -3.79
CA ASN A 44 -0.39 -3.45 -3.69
C ASN A 44 -0.21 -3.99 -2.26
N ARG A 45 -0.40 -3.16 -1.24
CA ARG A 45 -0.34 -3.61 0.16
C ARG A 45 -1.47 -4.57 0.50
N ASP A 46 -2.68 -4.28 0.05
CA ASP A 46 -3.85 -5.12 0.29
C ASP A 46 -3.68 -6.49 -0.39
N GLU A 47 -3.15 -6.52 -1.62
CA GLU A 47 -2.78 -7.75 -2.33
C GLU A 47 -1.70 -8.54 -1.59
N LEU A 48 -0.64 -7.88 -1.13
CA LEU A 48 0.42 -8.50 -0.32
C LEU A 48 -0.10 -9.04 1.02
N VAL A 49 -1.04 -8.33 1.65
CA VAL A 49 -1.69 -8.78 2.88
C VAL A 49 -2.60 -9.97 2.60
N GLU A 50 -3.34 -9.96 1.50
CA GLU A 50 -4.18 -11.08 1.09
C GLU A 50 -3.33 -12.31 0.76
N GLU A 51 -2.23 -12.13 0.04
CA GLU A 51 -1.26 -13.18 -0.24
C GLU A 51 -0.63 -13.71 1.06
N PHE A 52 -0.22 -12.82 1.96
CA PHE A 52 0.27 -13.18 3.28
C PHE A 52 -0.79 -13.92 4.12
N LEU A 53 -2.06 -13.53 4.04
CA LEU A 53 -3.17 -14.22 4.71
C LEU A 53 -3.48 -15.59 4.07
N LYS A 54 -3.33 -15.74 2.74
CA LYS A 54 -3.40 -17.03 2.05
C LYS A 54 -2.25 -17.95 2.48
N PHE A 55 -1.04 -17.42 2.60
CA PHE A 55 0.10 -18.12 3.20
C PHE A 55 -0.18 -18.49 4.66
N LYS A 56 -0.77 -17.57 5.44
CA LYS A 56 -1.18 -17.79 6.83
C LYS A 56 -2.33 -18.80 6.98
N GLY A 57 -3.22 -18.91 6.00
CA GLY A 57 -4.31 -19.89 5.95
C GLY A 57 -3.84 -21.34 5.81
N LYS A 58 -2.57 -21.58 5.44
CA LYS A 58 -1.93 -22.90 5.55
C LYS A 58 -1.50 -23.24 6.98
N ALA A 59 -1.46 -22.28 7.90
CA ALA A 59 -1.24 -22.52 9.32
C ALA A 59 -2.60 -22.80 9.99
N LYS A 60 -2.94 -24.09 10.12
CA LYS A 60 -4.21 -24.62 10.66
C LYS A 60 -4.52 -24.30 12.14
N LYS A 61 -3.91 -23.31 12.78
CA LYS A 61 -4.11 -22.99 14.21
C LYS A 61 -4.32 -21.50 14.46
N LYS A 62 -5.23 -21.17 15.40
CA LYS A 62 -5.35 -19.82 15.97
C LYS A 62 -4.11 -19.54 16.81
N THR A 63 -3.14 -18.88 16.22
CA THR A 63 -1.88 -18.49 16.86
C THR A 63 -2.06 -17.15 17.58
N THR A 64 -1.65 -17.06 18.84
CA THR A 64 -1.74 -15.86 19.68
C THR A 64 -0.83 -14.73 19.18
N TYR A 65 -1.00 -13.50 19.68
CA TYR A 65 -0.22 -12.33 19.24
C TYR A 65 1.30 -12.52 19.45
N GLU A 66 1.69 -13.14 20.57
CA GLU A 66 3.09 -13.39 20.91
C GLU A 66 3.73 -14.42 19.98
N GLU A 67 3.03 -15.52 19.72
CA GLU A 67 3.48 -16.55 18.77
C GLU A 67 3.59 -15.98 17.34
N ASN A 68 2.66 -15.12 16.91
CA ASN A 68 2.77 -14.43 15.60
C ASN A 68 4.00 -13.51 15.54
N ARG A 69 4.38 -12.88 16.66
CA ARG A 69 5.53 -11.98 16.69
C ARG A 69 6.84 -12.76 16.55
N GLU A 70 6.94 -13.93 17.18
CA GLU A 70 8.08 -14.83 17.02
C GLU A 70 8.16 -15.39 15.59
N THR A 71 7.04 -15.89 15.04
CA THR A 71 7.01 -16.39 13.65
C THR A 71 7.41 -15.31 12.64
N LYS A 72 7.00 -14.05 12.84
CA LYS A 72 7.40 -12.93 11.97
C LYS A 72 8.92 -12.69 11.98
N LYS A 73 9.57 -12.82 13.14
CA LYS A 73 11.03 -12.65 13.23
C LYS A 73 11.75 -13.78 12.49
N GLU A 74 11.24 -15.00 12.60
CA GLU A 74 11.84 -16.18 11.98
C GLU A 74 11.72 -16.13 10.45
N VAL A 75 10.51 -15.88 9.93
CA VAL A 75 10.28 -15.72 8.48
C VAL A 75 11.08 -14.55 7.90
N SER A 76 11.21 -13.44 8.65
CA SER A 76 12.01 -12.29 8.21
C SER A 76 13.50 -12.63 8.11
N LYS A 77 14.04 -13.45 9.03
CA LYS A 77 15.44 -13.90 8.97
C LYS A 77 15.69 -14.84 7.80
N GLU A 78 14.79 -15.78 7.55
CA GLU A 78 14.90 -16.69 6.41
C GLU A 78 14.83 -15.93 5.08
N LEU A 79 13.89 -14.99 4.96
CA LEU A 79 13.77 -14.13 3.79
C LEU A 79 15.04 -13.30 3.55
N MET A 80 15.64 -12.73 4.59
CA MET A 80 16.88 -11.96 4.47
C MET A 80 18.07 -12.84 4.05
N ALA A 81 18.20 -14.05 4.61
CA ALA A 81 19.26 -14.97 4.23
C ALA A 81 19.12 -15.46 2.77
N GLU A 82 17.89 -15.65 2.31
CA GLU A 82 17.61 -16.05 0.93
C GLU A 82 17.84 -14.89 -0.06
N LEU A 83 17.55 -13.65 0.34
CA LEU A 83 17.90 -12.45 -0.42
C LEU A 83 19.42 -12.26 -0.49
N GLU A 84 20.16 -12.43 0.62
CA GLU A 84 21.62 -12.36 0.61
C GLU A 84 22.25 -13.41 -0.31
N LYS A 85 21.72 -14.64 -0.34
CA LYS A 85 22.15 -15.68 -1.29
C LYS A 85 21.85 -15.35 -2.75
N ARG A 86 20.79 -14.58 -3.01
CA ARG A 86 20.34 -14.25 -4.37
C ARG A 86 21.02 -13.01 -4.94
N PHE A 87 21.56 -12.16 -4.06
CA PHE A 87 22.27 -10.93 -4.40
C PHE A 87 23.77 -10.97 -4.06
N SER A 88 24.28 -12.14 -3.65
CA SER A 88 25.71 -12.52 -3.64
C SER A 88 26.08 -13.22 -4.95
#